data_AF-A0A948AXA7-F1
#
_entry.id   AF-A0A948AXA7-F1
#
_cell.length_a   1.000
_cell.length_b   1.000
_cell.length_c   1.000
_cell.angle_alpha   90.00
_cell.angle_beta   90.00
_cell.angle_gamma   90.00
#
_symmetry.space_group_name_H-M   'P 1'
#
loop_
_entity.id
_entity.type
_entity.pdbx_description
1 polymer ?
#
loop_
_entity_poly.entity_id
_entity_poly.type
_entity_poly.pdbx_seq_one_letter_code
_entity_poly.pdbx_strand_id
1 'polypeptide(L)'
;MSLHLLTAQKIISTRNFQSQFAKMLKNAEKHGFYYNIVRNGESIGVFLPIHFWESLLEDMEALSSTRYLAGIAKARKEIARGEVISFEEAFKE
;
A
#
# COMPACT_ATOMS: atom_id res chain seq x y z
N MET A 1 -0.74 1.86 9.57
CA MET A 1 -0.25 3.24 9.35
C MET A 1 0.02 3.36 7.86
N SER A 2 -1.01 3.18 7.02
CA SER A 2 -0.79 2.66 5.66
C SER A 2 -1.28 3.59 4.54
N LEU A 3 -2.02 4.66 4.86
CA LEU A 3 -2.51 5.62 3.84
C LEU A 3 -1.46 6.65 3.36
N HIS A 4 -0.24 6.62 3.88
CA HIS A 4 0.80 7.58 3.48
C HIS A 4 1.28 7.40 2.02
N LEU A 5 1.03 6.23 1.43
CA LEU A 5 1.57 5.82 0.13
C LEU A 5 0.97 6.52 -1.11
N LEU A 6 -0.21 7.15 -0.99
CA LEU A 6 -0.92 7.72 -2.15
C LEU A 6 -0.84 9.25 -2.24
N THR A 7 -0.07 9.92 -1.39
CA THR A 7 -0.04 11.39 -1.37
C THR A 7 0.95 12.00 -2.36
N ALA A 8 1.95 11.24 -2.81
CA ALA A 8 2.94 11.71 -3.79
C ALA A 8 2.52 11.31 -5.21
N GLN A 9 1.74 12.17 -5.87
CA GLN A 9 1.33 12.00 -7.27
C GLN A 9 2.29 12.75 -8.21
N LYS A 10 2.63 12.14 -9.36
CA LYS A 10 3.28 12.83 -10.48
C LYS A 10 2.47 12.72 -11.76
N ILE A 11 2.30 13.83 -12.49
CA ILE A 11 1.56 13.84 -13.76
C ILE A 11 2.52 13.64 -14.92
N ILE A 12 2.12 12.83 -15.90
CA ILE A 12 2.91 12.59 -17.10
C ILE A 12 2.04 12.40 -18.34
N SER A 13 2.50 12.86 -19.51
CA SER A 13 1.83 12.56 -20.77
C SER A 13 2.02 11.11 -21.21
N THR A 14 1.08 10.55 -21.96
CA THR A 14 1.21 9.20 -22.54
C THR A 14 2.48 9.03 -23.38
N ARG A 15 2.87 10.05 -24.15
CA ARG A 15 4.09 10.04 -24.96
C ARG A 15 5.34 9.92 -24.09
N ASN A 16 5.42 10.72 -23.03
CA ASN A 16 6.57 10.69 -22.12
C ASN A 16 6.62 9.35 -21.37
N PHE A 17 5.46 8.83 -20.95
CA PHE A 17 5.35 7.50 -20.33
C PHE A 17 5.94 6.39 -21.21
N GLN A 18 5.52 6.32 -22.49
CA GLN A 18 6.02 5.33 -23.44
C GLN A 18 7.55 5.42 -23.64
N SER A 19 8.09 6.63 -23.74
CA SER A 19 9.53 6.83 -23.96
C SER A 19 10.42 6.56 -22.74
N GLN A 20 9.86 6.60 -21.52
CA GLN A 20 10.64 6.58 -20.27
C GLN A 20 10.21 5.49 -19.29
N PHE A 21 9.42 4.51 -19.74
CA PHE A 21 8.80 3.49 -18.90
C PHE A 21 9.74 2.87 -17.86
N ALA A 22 10.89 2.33 -18.29
CA ALA A 22 11.83 1.64 -17.40
C ALA A 22 12.45 2.57 -16.34
N LYS A 23 12.72 3.84 -16.70
CA LYS A 23 13.24 4.84 -15.76
C LYS A 23 12.18 5.24 -14.74
N MET A 24 10.92 5.33 -15.17
CA MET A 24 9.81 5.69 -14.31
C MET A 24 9.50 4.62 -13.28
N LEU A 25 9.54 3.34 -13.65
CA LEU A 25 9.37 2.24 -12.70
C LEU A 25 10.37 2.33 -11.55
N LYS A 26 11.67 2.41 -11.88
CA LYS A 26 12.74 2.55 -10.88
C LYS A 26 12.58 3.79 -10.00
N ASN A 27 12.14 4.91 -10.59
CA ASN A 27 11.92 6.14 -9.86
C ASN A 27 10.72 6.05 -8.90
N ALA A 28 9.62 5.46 -9.35
CA ALA A 28 8.43 5.25 -8.53
C ALA A 28 8.73 4.35 -7.32
N GLU A 29 9.45 3.25 -7.54
CA GLU A 29 9.91 2.35 -6.47
C GLU A 29 10.84 3.06 -5.48
N LYS A 30 11.85 3.78 -5.99
CA LYS A 30 12.86 4.42 -5.14
C LYS A 30 12.28 5.53 -4.26
N HIS A 31 11.30 6.26 -4.77
CA HIS A 31 10.84 7.51 -4.15
C HIS A 31 9.42 7.43 -3.60
N GLY A 32 8.77 6.28 -3.74
CA GLY A 32 7.46 6.01 -3.17
C GLY A 32 6.34 6.91 -3.71
N PHE A 33 6.31 7.13 -5.02
CA PHE A 33 5.23 7.87 -5.69
C PHE A 33 4.63 7.06 -6.83
N TYR A 34 3.44 7.47 -7.30
CA TYR A 34 2.82 6.93 -8.49
C TYR A 34 2.67 8.00 -9.58
N TYR A 35 2.47 7.56 -10.82
CA TYR A 35 2.26 8.42 -11.96
C TYR A 35 0.80 8.41 -12.40
N ASN A 36 0.21 9.59 -12.56
CA ASN A 36 -1.04 9.78 -13.29
C ASN A 36 -0.72 10.06 -14.77
N ILE A 37 -1.20 9.19 -15.64
CA ILE A 37 -0.98 9.27 -17.09
C ILE A 37 -2.10 10.07 -17.72
N VAL A 38 -1.72 11.13 -18.43
CA VAL A 38 -2.66 12.07 -19.06
C VAL A 38 -2.54 12.04 -20.58
N ARG A 39 -3.67 12.10 -21.28
CA ARG A 39 -3.78 12.25 -22.74
C ARG A 39 -4.81 13.32 -23.05
N ASN A 40 -4.48 14.29 -23.90
CA ASN A 40 -5.39 15.37 -24.29
C ASN A 40 -6.02 16.13 -23.10
N GLY A 41 -5.27 16.29 -22.00
CA GLY A 41 -5.77 16.93 -20.78
C GLY A 41 -6.56 16.01 -19.84
N GLU A 42 -6.82 14.77 -20.24
CA GLU A 42 -7.62 13.82 -19.46
C GLU A 42 -6.74 12.74 -18.82
N SER A 43 -7.05 12.40 -17.57
CA SER A 43 -6.47 11.27 -16.85
C SER A 43 -6.95 9.96 -17.47
N ILE A 44 -6.03 9.17 -18.02
CA ILE A 44 -6.36 7.90 -18.69
C ILE A 44 -5.96 6.66 -17.89
N GLY A 45 -5.17 6.83 -16.83
CA GLY A 45 -4.76 5.70 -15.99
C GLY A 45 -3.65 6.06 -15.02
N VAL A 46 -3.35 5.11 -14.14
CA VAL A 46 -2.29 5.24 -13.14
C VAL A 46 -1.22 4.18 -13.36
N PHE A 47 0.02 4.55 -13.07
CA PHE A 47 1.14 3.63 -13.04
C PHE A 47 1.80 3.68 -11.67
N LEU A 48 1.83 2.53 -10.99
CA LEU A 48 2.39 2.38 -9.66
C LEU A 48 3.28 1.12 -9.57
N PRO A 49 4.22 1.08 -8.62
CA PRO A 49 4.95 -0.15 -8.31
C PRO A 49 4.04 -1.29 -7.88
N ILE A 50 4.42 -2.54 -8.18
CA ILE A 50 3.59 -3.72 -7.86
C ILE A 50 3.31 -3.86 -6.36
N HIS A 51 4.31 -3.64 -5.52
CA HIS A 51 4.15 -3.74 -4.07
C HIS A 51 3.14 -2.74 -3.50
N PHE A 52 2.94 -1.58 -4.15
CA PHE A 52 1.89 -0.62 -3.76
C PHE A 52 0.50 -1.17 -4.08
N TRP A 53 0.35 -1.84 -5.22
CA TRP A 53 -0.91 -2.45 -5.63
C TRP A 53 -1.28 -3.60 -4.70
N GLU A 54 -0.31 -4.47 -4.40
CA GLU A 54 -0.49 -5.61 -3.50
C GLU A 54 -0.84 -5.14 -2.09
N SER A 55 -0.11 -4.15 -1.56
CA SER A 55 -0.39 -3.58 -0.22
C SER A 55 -1.80 -2.96 -0.16
N LEU A 56 -2.22 -2.28 -1.23
CA LEU A 56 -3.58 -1.70 -1.30
C LEU A 56 -4.65 -2.80 -1.30
N LEU A 57 -4.45 -3.87 -2.06
CA LEU A 57 -5.39 -4.99 -2.09
C LEU A 57 -5.46 -5.70 -0.74
N GLU A 58 -4.32 -5.94 -0.09
CA GLU A 58 -4.25 -6.52 1.25
C GLU A 58 -5.00 -5.66 2.27
N ASP A 59 -4.75 -4.34 2.27
CA ASP A 59 -5.45 -3.39 3.14
C ASP A 59 -6.96 -3.40 2.87
N MET A 60 -7.40 -3.44 1.60
CA MET A 60 -8.82 -3.51 1.24
C MET A 60 -9.47 -4.82 1.70
N GLU A 61 -8.79 -5.95 1.53
CA GLU A 61 -9.26 -7.26 1.99
C GLU A 61 -9.39 -7.28 3.52
N ALA A 62 -8.37 -6.80 4.22
CA ALA A 62 -8.38 -6.63 5.67
C ALA A 62 -9.57 -5.78 6.15
N LEU A 63 -9.83 -4.65 5.49
CA LEU A 63 -10.94 -3.75 5.83
C LEU A 63 -12.32 -4.34 5.53
N SER A 64 -12.43 -5.22 4.52
CA SER A 64 -13.70 -5.86 4.15
C SER A 64 -14.19 -6.89 5.18
N SER A 65 -13.30 -7.39 6.03
CA SER A 65 -13.61 -8.45 7.00
C SER A 65 -13.95 -7.88 8.38
N THR A 66 -15.24 -7.88 8.72
CA THR A 66 -15.72 -7.50 10.07
C THR A 66 -15.11 -8.36 11.17
N ARG A 67 -14.87 -9.64 10.89
CA ARG A 67 -14.18 -10.55 11.82
C ARG A 67 -12.73 -10.16 12.04
N TYR A 68 -12.01 -9.79 10.98
CA TYR A 68 -10.62 -9.34 11.06
C TYR A 68 -10.51 -8.04 11.86
N LEU A 69 -11.40 -7.07 11.59
CA LEU A 69 -11.48 -5.82 12.36
C LEU A 69 -11.79 -6.05 13.84
N ALA A 70 -12.72 -6.97 14.15
CA ALA A 70 -13.02 -7.36 15.52
C ALA A 70 -11.82 -8.04 16.19
N GLY A 71 -11.07 -8.86 15.45
CA GLY A 71 -9.81 -9.47 15.89
C GLY A 71 -8.75 -8.43 16.26
N ILE A 72 -8.52 -7.43 15.40
CA ILE A 72 -7.61 -6.31 15.68
C ILE A 72 -8.06 -5.54 16.94
N ALA A 73 -9.36 -5.23 17.05
CA ALA A 73 -9.90 -4.51 18.20
C ALA A 73 -9.72 -5.30 19.51
N LYS A 74 -9.93 -6.62 19.46
CA LYS A 74 -9.68 -7.53 20.59
C LYS A 74 -8.20 -7.56 20.95
N ALA A 75 -7.32 -7.80 19.98
CA ALA A 75 -5.87 -7.86 20.20
C ALA A 75 -5.31 -6.57 20.81
N ARG A 76 -5.79 -5.39 20.36
CA ARG A 76 -5.41 -4.10 20.95
C ARG A 76 -5.82 -3.99 22.42
N LYS A 77 -6.99 -4.51 22.81
CA LYS A 77 -7.44 -4.53 24.21
C LYS A 77 -6.63 -5.51 25.06
N GLU A 78 -6.29 -6.68 24.52
CA GLU A 78 -5.45 -7.69 25.18
C GLU A 78 -4.06 -7.10 25.45
N ILE A 79 -3.42 -6.49 24.44
CA ILE A 79 -2.13 -5.80 24.58
C ILE A 79 -2.20 -4.70 25.64
N ALA A 80 -3.23 -3.85 25.62
CA ALA A 80 -3.38 -2.78 26.61
C ALA A 80 -3.57 -3.29 28.04
N ARG A 81 -4.11 -4.51 28.21
CA ARG A 81 -4.27 -5.20 29.51
C ARG A 81 -3.05 -6.03 29.91
N GLY A 82 -2.00 -6.08 29.08
CA GLY A 82 -0.84 -6.93 29.31
C GLY A 82 -1.11 -8.43 29.07
N GLU A 83 -2.22 -8.78 28.44
CA GLU A 83 -2.58 -10.15 28.06
C GLU A 83 -1.82 -10.56 26.79
N VAL A 84 -0.49 -10.57 26.86
CA VAL A 84 0.41 -10.93 25.77
C VAL A 84 1.26 -12.12 26.17
N ILE A 85 1.54 -13.01 25.22
CA ILE A 85 2.53 -14.07 25.39
C ILE A 85 3.85 -13.63 24.79
N SER A 86 4.95 -13.97 25.45
CA SER A 86 6.29 -13.76 24.92
C SER A 86 6.57 -14.69 23.73
N PHE A 87 7.57 -14.33 22.93
CA PHE A 87 8.01 -15.17 21.82
C PHE A 87 8.48 -16.55 22.33
N GLU A 88 9.22 -16.58 23.44
CA GLU A 88 9.69 -17.81 24.07
C GLU A 88 8.55 -18.69 24.59
N GLU A 89 7.45 -18.09 25.09
CA GLU A 89 6.26 -18.83 25.51
C GLU A 89 5.44 -19.34 24.33
N ALA A 90 5.35 -18.57 23.24
CA ALA A 90 4.58 -18.94 22.04
C ALA A 90 5.23 -20.10 21.26
N PHE A 91 6.56 -20.22 21.32
CA PHE A 91 7.35 -21.22 20.59
C PHE A 91 7.99 -22.27 21.51
N LYS A 92 7.48 -22.43 22.72
CA LYS A 92 7.85 -23.55 23.60
C LYS A 92 7.23 -24.85 23.08
N GLU A 93 8.02 -25.61 22.34
CA GLU A 93 7.93 -27.08 22.29
C GLU A 93 8.93 -27.69 23.29
#